data_AF-A0A7C4NAM6-F1
#
_entry.id   AF-A0A7C4NAM6-F1
#
_cell.length_a   1.000
_cell.length_b   1.000
_cell.length_c   1.000
_cell.angle_alpha   90.00
_cell.angle_beta   90.00
_cell.angle_gamma   90.00
#
_symmetry.space_group_name_H-M   'P 1'
#
loop_
_entity.id
_entity.type
_entity.pdbx_description
1 polymer ?
#
loop_
_entity_poly.entity_id
_entity_poly.type
_entity_poly.pdbx_seq_one_letter_code
_entity_poly.pdbx_strand_id
1 'polypeptide(L)'
;HALIPYLYSMAYRQHVNDQPLIAPLYYDYPEDADAYRCPQQYLFGTELLAAPFVSPRDVSTRLSRQTVWLPPGRWFNFFSGEAFDGACWLDVYGTLAETPVFARAGAIVPLAKPAPHDLEIHVFPEAANHFELYDDDGETTAYRRGHAARLPIDVRWQPDRLSITIGAVTGDRSLMPASRAVRVVVHAVAMPGQIEAAINGATMRPAAAFEAGALTLGPLTMTPADEWQITLQTAGTLAAAKDNRAETCRRYLRLFRLESDRKAAIDRDLDLILADPARLGSYGLTDAQLAALRCAVGRQLNVGQK
;
A
#
# COMPACT_ATOMS: atom_id res chain seq x y z
N HIS A 1 10.71 -11.40 -4.48
CA HIS A 1 11.97 -10.71 -4.81
C HIS A 1 11.80 -9.20 -4.94
N ALA A 2 10.67 -8.68 -5.45
CA ALA A 2 10.47 -7.23 -5.58
C ALA A 2 10.71 -6.43 -4.28
N LEU A 3 10.40 -6.98 -3.10
CA LEU A 3 10.61 -6.28 -1.82
C LEU A 3 12.07 -6.15 -1.36
N ILE A 4 13.06 -6.70 -2.08
CA ILE A 4 14.47 -6.68 -1.64
C ILE A 4 14.95 -5.27 -1.23
N PRO A 5 14.72 -4.19 -1.99
CA PRO A 5 15.20 -2.85 -1.61
C PRO A 5 14.63 -2.37 -0.27
N TYR A 6 13.31 -2.57 -0.06
CA TYR A 6 12.65 -2.27 1.21
C TYR A 6 13.21 -3.11 2.37
N LEU A 7 13.28 -4.43 2.18
CA LEU A 7 13.75 -5.36 3.21
C LEU A 7 15.20 -5.09 3.61
N TYR A 8 16.04 -4.77 2.64
CA TYR A 8 17.45 -4.48 2.88
C TYR A 8 17.63 -3.18 3.66
N SER A 9 16.85 -2.16 3.33
CA SER A 9 16.80 -0.90 4.10
C SER A 9 16.30 -1.11 5.53
N MET A 10 15.28 -1.95 5.71
CA MET A 10 14.79 -2.30 7.05
C MET A 10 15.77 -3.16 7.84
N ALA A 11 16.53 -4.04 7.20
CA ALA A 11 17.59 -4.80 7.84
C ALA A 11 18.74 -3.89 8.30
N TYR A 12 19.11 -2.89 7.49
CA TYR A 12 20.06 -1.85 7.89
C TYR A 12 19.54 -1.04 9.08
N ARG A 13 18.27 -0.60 9.05
CA ARG A 13 17.62 0.06 10.20
C ARG A 13 17.67 -0.79 11.46
N GLN A 14 17.42 -2.10 11.35
CA GLN A 14 17.55 -3.02 12.48
C GLN A 14 18.98 -3.07 13.01
N HIS A 15 19.99 -3.09 12.13
CA HIS A 15 21.39 -3.09 12.53
C HIS A 15 21.81 -1.81 13.27
N VAL A 16 21.33 -0.63 12.84
CA VAL A 16 21.76 0.66 13.39
C VAL A 16 20.92 1.08 14.61
N ASN A 17 19.62 0.78 14.61
CA ASN A 17 18.67 1.32 15.58
C ASN A 17 18.07 0.26 16.52
N ASP A 18 18.45 -1.02 16.39
CA ASP A 18 17.86 -2.15 17.13
C ASP A 18 16.33 -2.29 16.94
N GLN A 19 15.81 -1.80 15.82
CA GLN A 19 14.39 -1.82 15.49
C GLN A 19 14.08 -2.96 14.51
N PRO A 20 13.36 -4.01 14.93
CA PRO A 20 13.16 -5.19 14.10
C PRO A 20 12.30 -4.90 12.86
N LEU A 21 12.57 -5.62 11.77
CA LEU A 21 11.73 -5.59 10.57
C LEU A 21 10.29 -6.05 10.87
N ILE A 22 10.12 -7.10 11.68
CA ILE A 22 8.81 -7.60 12.08
C ILE A 22 8.62 -7.22 13.54
N ALA A 23 7.62 -6.37 13.81
CA ALA A 23 7.33 -5.90 15.14
C ALA A 23 5.86 -6.17 15.52
N PRO A 24 5.59 -6.54 16.78
CA PRO A 24 4.23 -6.57 17.28
C PRO A 24 3.69 -5.13 17.40
N LEU A 25 2.38 -4.96 17.29
CA LEU A 25 1.78 -3.62 17.27
C LEU A 25 1.97 -2.86 18.58
N TYR A 26 2.03 -3.54 19.72
CA TYR A 26 2.23 -2.89 21.02
C TYR A 26 3.61 -2.22 21.19
N TYR A 27 4.55 -2.39 20.25
CA TYR A 27 5.79 -1.60 20.24
C TYR A 27 5.53 -0.13 19.91
N ASP A 28 4.69 0.12 18.90
CA ASP A 28 4.38 1.47 18.43
C ASP A 28 3.13 2.04 19.14
N TYR A 29 2.29 1.16 19.70
CA TYR A 29 1.04 1.52 20.37
C TYR A 29 0.96 0.89 21.79
N PRO A 30 1.91 1.18 22.70
CA PRO A 30 1.98 0.53 24.01
C PRO A 30 0.83 0.91 24.95
N GLU A 31 0.22 2.08 24.76
CA GLU A 31 -0.88 2.56 25.60
C GLU A 31 -2.26 2.08 25.13
N ASP A 32 -2.33 1.41 23.96
CA ASP A 32 -3.58 0.91 23.41
C ASP A 32 -3.75 -0.59 23.71
N ALA A 33 -4.78 -0.93 24.49
CA ALA A 33 -5.06 -2.30 24.88
C ALA A 33 -5.36 -3.21 23.68
N ASP A 34 -5.86 -2.67 22.57
CA ASP A 34 -6.16 -3.46 21.38
C ASP A 34 -4.87 -3.93 20.68
N ALA A 35 -3.76 -3.18 20.78
CA ALA A 35 -2.46 -3.58 20.23
C ALA A 35 -1.93 -4.90 20.80
N TYR A 36 -2.37 -5.28 22.00
CA TYR A 36 -2.05 -6.55 22.67
C TYR A 36 -2.98 -7.71 22.30
N ARG A 37 -4.08 -7.43 21.58
CA ARG A 37 -5.13 -8.41 21.22
C ARG A 37 -5.09 -8.82 19.76
N CYS A 38 -3.95 -8.61 19.12
CA CYS A 38 -3.74 -8.68 17.67
C CYS A 38 -2.98 -9.94 17.24
N PRO A 39 -3.52 -11.17 17.40
CA PRO A 39 -2.81 -12.36 16.97
C PRO A 39 -2.69 -12.38 15.45
N GLN A 40 -1.59 -12.93 14.93
CA GLN A 40 -1.41 -13.20 13.49
C GLN A 40 -1.46 -11.93 12.60
N GLN A 41 -1.14 -10.77 13.17
CA GLN A 41 -0.83 -9.54 12.46
C GLN A 41 0.41 -8.87 13.06
N TYR A 42 1.15 -8.11 12.25
CA TYR A 42 2.39 -7.46 12.66
C TYR A 42 2.68 -6.22 11.83
N LEU A 43 3.44 -5.30 12.40
CA LEU A 43 4.09 -4.22 11.65
C LEU A 43 5.27 -4.81 10.87
N PHE A 44 5.40 -4.38 9.62
CA PHE A 44 6.37 -4.88 8.67
C PHE A 44 7.22 -3.73 8.12
N GLY A 45 8.35 -3.49 8.78
CA GLY A 45 9.18 -2.32 8.63
C GLY A 45 8.47 -1.06 9.12
N THR A 46 8.77 0.08 8.51
CA THR A 46 8.22 1.39 8.90
C THR A 46 6.90 1.72 8.19
N GLU A 47 6.58 1.03 7.10
CA GLU A 47 5.57 1.50 6.14
C GLU A 47 4.30 0.63 6.11
N LEU A 48 4.40 -0.64 6.52
CA LEU A 48 3.39 -1.66 6.25
C LEU A 48 2.90 -2.38 7.52
N LEU A 49 1.66 -2.85 7.49
CA LEU A 49 1.08 -3.83 8.40
C LEU A 49 0.66 -5.05 7.58
N ALA A 50 1.01 -6.25 8.02
CA ALA A 50 0.64 -7.50 7.36
C ALA A 50 -0.21 -8.38 8.29
N ALA A 51 -1.25 -9.01 7.74
CA ALA A 51 -2.17 -9.87 8.48
C ALA A 51 -2.52 -11.15 7.69
N PRO A 52 -1.59 -12.13 7.61
CA PRO A 52 -1.77 -13.32 6.78
C PRO A 52 -3.01 -14.15 7.12
N PHE A 53 -3.62 -14.79 6.12
CA PHE A 53 -4.69 -15.77 6.31
C PHE A 53 -4.11 -17.12 6.74
N VAL A 54 -4.34 -17.52 7.98
CA VAL A 54 -3.86 -18.82 8.51
C VAL A 54 -4.97 -19.70 9.09
N SER A 55 -6.22 -19.20 9.11
CA SER A 55 -7.38 -19.99 9.53
C SER A 55 -7.88 -20.90 8.41
N PRO A 56 -8.44 -22.10 8.70
CA PRO A 56 -9.03 -22.97 7.68
C PRO A 56 -10.06 -22.26 6.81
N ARG A 57 -10.13 -22.65 5.54
CA ARG A 57 -11.11 -22.09 4.61
C ARG A 57 -12.50 -22.61 4.96
N ASP A 58 -13.48 -21.72 4.95
CA ASP A 58 -14.87 -22.13 5.05
C ASP A 58 -15.30 -22.88 3.78
N VAL A 59 -16.09 -23.94 3.94
CA VAL A 59 -16.48 -24.85 2.85
C VAL A 59 -17.39 -24.15 1.85
N SER A 60 -18.24 -23.21 2.30
CA SER A 60 -19.25 -22.54 1.49
C SER A 60 -18.71 -21.31 0.75
N THR A 61 -17.77 -20.58 1.35
CA THR A 61 -17.14 -19.40 0.75
C THR A 61 -15.85 -19.73 0.03
N ARG A 62 -15.17 -20.81 0.42
CA ARG A 62 -13.81 -21.14 -0.01
C ARG A 62 -12.77 -20.09 0.37
N LEU A 63 -13.08 -19.21 1.32
CA LEU A 63 -12.24 -18.14 1.84
C LEU A 63 -11.81 -18.45 3.28
N SER A 64 -10.67 -17.90 3.68
CA SER A 64 -10.26 -17.75 5.07
C SER A 64 -10.63 -16.34 5.54
N ARG A 65 -10.93 -16.20 6.83
CA ARG A 65 -11.21 -14.92 7.49
C ARG A 65 -10.02 -14.56 8.37
N GLN A 66 -9.69 -13.27 8.41
CA GLN A 66 -8.77 -12.70 9.39
C GLN A 66 -9.40 -11.45 10.00
N THR A 67 -9.33 -11.32 11.32
CA THR A 67 -9.76 -10.10 12.03
C THR A 67 -8.52 -9.23 12.23
N VAL A 68 -8.53 -8.02 11.71
CA VAL A 68 -7.40 -7.10 11.70
C VAL A 68 -7.74 -5.88 12.53
N TRP A 69 -6.85 -5.48 13.43
CA TRP A 69 -6.91 -4.16 14.05
C TRP A 69 -6.00 -3.21 13.31
N LEU A 70 -6.57 -2.11 12.80
CA LEU A 70 -5.80 -1.02 12.24
C LEU A 70 -5.57 0.04 13.34
N PRO A 71 -4.32 0.36 13.68
CA PRO A 71 -4.02 1.39 14.66
C PRO A 71 -4.55 2.77 14.24
N PRO A 72 -4.66 3.73 15.19
CA PRO A 72 -5.08 5.10 14.88
C PRO A 72 -4.29 5.71 13.72
N GLY A 73 -5.01 6.34 12.78
CA GLY A 73 -4.42 6.92 11.57
C GLY A 73 -5.17 6.50 10.32
N ARG A 74 -4.61 6.80 9.15
CA ARG A 74 -5.15 6.40 7.85
C ARG A 74 -4.32 5.26 7.27
N TRP A 75 -4.99 4.26 6.74
CA TRP A 75 -4.39 3.05 6.17
C TRP A 75 -4.97 2.77 4.79
N PHE A 76 -4.17 2.13 3.95
CA PHE A 76 -4.55 1.78 2.59
C PHE A 76 -4.22 0.33 2.33
N ASN A 77 -5.14 -0.45 1.74
CA ASN A 77 -4.79 -1.75 1.22
C ASN A 77 -3.70 -1.58 0.15
N PHE A 78 -2.55 -2.23 0.35
CA PHE A 78 -1.37 -2.02 -0.49
C PHE A 78 -1.60 -2.35 -1.97
N PHE A 79 -2.50 -3.30 -2.26
CA PHE A 79 -2.75 -3.78 -3.62
C PHE A 79 -3.90 -3.05 -4.31
N SER A 80 -4.98 -2.75 -3.58
CA SER A 80 -6.19 -2.17 -4.18
C SER A 80 -6.31 -0.65 -4.02
N GLY A 81 -5.48 -0.05 -3.18
CA GLY A 81 -5.59 1.37 -2.80
C GLY A 81 -6.85 1.70 -1.99
N GLU A 82 -7.61 0.70 -1.53
CA GLU A 82 -8.78 0.94 -0.67
C GLU A 82 -8.34 1.59 0.63
N ALA A 83 -8.98 2.70 1.00
CA ALA A 83 -8.62 3.47 2.19
C ALA A 83 -9.48 3.07 3.39
N PHE A 84 -8.87 3.09 4.58
CA PHE A 84 -9.48 2.73 5.85
C PHE A 84 -9.08 3.74 6.91
N ASP A 85 -10.05 4.16 7.72
CA ASP A 85 -9.76 4.83 8.98
C ASP A 85 -9.37 3.78 10.02
N GLY A 86 -8.27 4.04 10.71
CA GLY A 86 -7.77 3.21 11.80
C GLY A 86 -8.54 3.42 13.10
N ALA A 87 -7.92 2.99 14.20
CA ALA A 87 -8.57 2.84 15.51
C ALA A 87 -9.82 1.95 15.43
N CYS A 88 -9.76 0.92 14.58
CA CYS A 88 -10.89 0.04 14.32
C CYS A 88 -10.46 -1.42 14.10
N TRP A 89 -11.42 -2.31 14.32
CA TRP A 89 -11.33 -3.71 13.96
C TRP A 89 -12.08 -3.94 12.64
N LEU A 90 -11.46 -4.67 11.72
CA LEU A 90 -12.07 -5.04 10.45
C LEU A 90 -11.87 -6.54 10.19
N ASP A 91 -12.91 -7.18 9.69
CA ASP A 91 -12.78 -8.51 9.12
C ASP A 91 -12.31 -8.37 7.66
N VAL A 92 -11.34 -9.18 7.26
CA VAL A 92 -10.97 -9.39 5.85
C VAL A 92 -11.16 -10.85 5.48
N TYR A 93 -11.48 -11.08 4.21
CA TYR A 93 -11.59 -12.41 3.64
C TYR A 93 -10.75 -12.51 2.37
N GLY A 94 -10.10 -13.66 2.21
CA GLY A 94 -9.25 -13.98 1.07
C GLY A 94 -8.88 -15.46 1.07
N THR A 95 -8.10 -15.85 0.09
CA THR A 95 -7.56 -17.21 -0.05
C THR A 95 -6.30 -17.35 0.80
N LEU A 96 -5.89 -18.60 1.08
CA LEU A 96 -4.63 -18.88 1.80
C LEU A 96 -3.37 -18.49 1.01
N ALA A 97 -3.50 -18.17 -0.28
CA ALA A 97 -2.40 -17.68 -1.11
C ALA A 97 -2.24 -16.15 -1.02
N GLU A 98 -3.22 -15.46 -0.45
CA GLU A 98 -3.21 -14.01 -0.29
C GLU A 98 -2.73 -13.63 1.11
N THR A 99 -2.12 -12.45 1.23
CA THR A 99 -1.82 -11.82 2.52
C THR A 99 -2.32 -10.39 2.46
N PRO A 100 -3.32 -10.01 3.28
CA PRO A 100 -3.68 -8.62 3.51
C PRO A 100 -2.46 -7.82 3.97
N VAL A 101 -2.18 -6.75 3.24
CA VAL A 101 -1.12 -5.79 3.57
C VAL A 101 -1.72 -4.39 3.51
N PHE A 102 -1.44 -3.59 4.52
CA PHE A 102 -1.92 -2.22 4.65
C PHE A 102 -0.74 -1.28 4.76
N ALA A 103 -0.67 -0.27 3.89
CA ALA A 103 0.28 0.80 3.96
C ALA A 103 -0.29 1.96 4.78
N ARG A 104 0.52 2.56 5.65
CA ARG A 104 0.11 3.76 6.39
C ARG A 104 0.05 4.98 5.47
N ALA A 105 -0.67 6.03 5.86
CA ALA A 105 -0.60 7.31 5.16
C ALA A 105 0.83 7.83 5.04
N GLY A 106 1.16 8.40 3.88
CA GLY A 106 2.50 8.84 3.53
C GLY A 106 3.49 7.71 3.24
N ALA A 107 3.07 6.43 3.22
CA ALA A 107 4.00 5.33 3.06
C ALA A 107 4.81 5.40 1.78
N ILE A 108 6.11 5.11 1.86
CA ILE A 108 7.06 5.07 0.74
C ILE A 108 7.68 3.67 0.67
N VAL A 109 7.31 2.85 -0.32
CA VAL A 109 7.73 1.46 -0.41
C VAL A 109 8.50 1.23 -1.72
N PRO A 110 9.86 1.18 -1.67
CA PRO A 110 10.68 0.89 -2.84
C PRO A 110 10.70 -0.62 -3.14
N LEU A 111 10.40 -0.96 -4.39
CA LEU A 111 10.44 -2.30 -4.93
C LEU A 111 11.44 -2.41 -6.07
N ALA A 112 12.11 -3.55 -6.19
CA ALA A 112 12.93 -3.91 -7.34
C ALA A 112 12.06 -4.35 -8.51
N LYS A 113 12.49 -3.98 -9.72
CA LYS A 113 11.95 -4.48 -10.98
C LYS A 113 12.78 -5.65 -11.52
N PRO A 114 12.26 -6.41 -12.51
CA PRO A 114 13.03 -7.49 -13.14
C PRO A 114 14.30 -7.00 -13.85
N ALA A 115 14.29 -5.77 -14.36
CA ALA A 115 15.49 -5.14 -14.90
C ALA A 115 16.46 -4.82 -13.74
N PRO A 116 17.76 -5.17 -13.85
CA PRO A 116 18.72 -4.93 -12.78
C PRO A 116 18.74 -3.46 -12.35
N HIS A 117 18.70 -3.24 -11.04
CA HIS A 117 18.77 -1.93 -10.37
C HIS A 117 17.61 -0.94 -10.64
N ASP A 118 16.63 -1.31 -11.48
CA ASP A 118 15.44 -0.50 -11.68
C ASP A 118 14.53 -0.56 -10.46
N LEU A 119 13.95 0.59 -10.12
CA LEU A 119 13.11 0.77 -8.94
C LEU A 119 11.69 1.14 -9.31
N GLU A 120 10.76 0.67 -8.50
CA GLU A 120 9.37 1.11 -8.49
C GLU A 120 9.02 1.53 -7.06
N ILE A 121 8.75 2.81 -6.87
CA ILE A 121 8.50 3.41 -5.57
C ILE A 121 6.99 3.61 -5.44
N HIS A 122 6.37 2.87 -4.53
CA HIS A 122 4.96 3.01 -4.21
C HIS A 122 4.81 4.12 -3.16
N VAL A 123 3.94 5.09 -3.42
CA VAL A 123 3.65 6.21 -2.51
C VAL A 123 2.16 6.23 -2.17
N PHE A 124 1.85 6.37 -0.88
CA PHE A 124 0.48 6.51 -0.38
C PHE A 124 0.22 7.94 0.14
N PRO A 125 -0.99 8.48 -0.03
CA PRO A 125 -1.29 9.88 0.24
C PRO A 125 -1.54 10.14 1.74
N GLU A 126 -2.05 11.34 2.03
CA GLU A 126 -2.59 11.77 3.34
C GLU A 126 -1.59 12.02 4.48
N ALA A 127 -0.29 11.80 4.29
CA ALA A 127 0.74 12.27 5.22
C ALA A 127 2.06 12.58 4.53
N ALA A 128 2.87 13.43 5.17
CA ALA A 128 4.27 13.59 4.79
C ALA A 128 5.10 12.44 5.38
N ASN A 129 6.17 12.06 4.69
CA ASN A 129 7.06 10.99 5.13
C ASN A 129 8.44 11.13 4.49
N HIS A 130 9.42 10.43 5.06
CA HIS A 130 10.77 10.35 4.56
C HIS A 130 11.24 8.89 4.59
N PHE A 131 11.90 8.44 3.54
CA PHE A 131 12.48 7.10 3.45
C PHE A 131 13.90 7.18 2.88
N GLU A 132 14.86 6.56 3.57
CA GLU A 132 16.21 6.38 3.04
C GLU A 132 16.34 4.95 2.48
N LEU A 133 16.42 4.83 1.15
CA LEU A 133 16.79 3.56 0.54
C LEU A 133 18.29 3.34 0.72
N TYR A 134 18.64 2.29 1.44
CA TYR A 134 20.02 1.92 1.77
C TYR A 134 20.53 0.83 0.84
N ASP A 135 21.78 0.96 0.41
CA ASP A 135 22.51 -0.03 -0.36
C ASP A 135 23.99 -0.06 0.10
N ASP A 136 24.61 -1.24 0.06
CA ASP A 136 26.06 -1.41 0.17
C ASP A 136 26.56 -2.49 -0.81
N ASP A 137 27.77 -3.04 -0.63
CA ASP A 137 28.30 -4.08 -1.52
C ASP A 137 27.62 -5.46 -1.38
N GLY A 138 26.78 -5.64 -0.35
CA GLY A 138 26.02 -6.86 -0.08
C GLY A 138 26.86 -8.06 0.38
N GLU A 139 28.18 -7.91 0.50
CA GLU A 139 29.11 -9.02 0.67
C GLU A 139 30.06 -8.84 1.86
N THR A 140 30.56 -7.63 2.09
CA THR A 140 31.62 -7.37 3.06
C THR A 140 31.12 -6.64 4.31
N THR A 141 32.04 -6.33 5.22
CA THR A 141 31.76 -5.49 6.40
C THR A 141 32.18 -4.03 6.19
N ALA A 142 32.44 -3.62 4.95
CA ALA A 142 32.88 -2.26 4.62
C ALA A 142 31.86 -1.19 5.05
N TYR A 143 30.56 -1.53 5.11
CA TYR A 143 29.51 -0.67 5.65
C TYR A 143 29.81 -0.16 7.07
N ARG A 144 30.52 -0.94 7.90
CA ARG A 144 30.93 -0.52 9.26
C ARG A 144 31.90 0.67 9.26
N ARG A 145 32.57 0.89 8.12
CA ARG A 145 33.48 2.02 7.89
C ARG A 145 32.83 3.12 7.04
N GLY A 146 31.52 3.03 6.79
CA GLY A 146 30.77 4.01 6.01
C GLY A 146 30.76 3.78 4.49
N HIS A 147 31.24 2.64 3.99
CA HIS A 147 31.07 2.27 2.58
C HIS A 147 29.64 1.80 2.32
N ALA A 148 28.75 2.76 2.16
CA ALA A 148 27.34 2.54 1.84
C ALA A 148 26.79 3.76 1.09
N ALA A 149 25.72 3.54 0.35
CA ALA A 149 24.97 4.55 -0.38
C ALA A 149 23.56 4.69 0.20
N ARG A 150 23.03 5.92 0.20
CA ARG A 150 21.65 6.20 0.60
C ARG A 150 20.97 7.08 -0.43
N LEU A 151 19.78 6.67 -0.87
CA LEU A 151 18.90 7.44 -1.74
C LEU A 151 17.74 7.99 -0.89
N PRO A 152 17.75 9.29 -0.53
CA PRO A 152 16.67 9.89 0.24
C PRO A 152 15.44 10.11 -0.64
N ILE A 153 14.27 9.77 -0.12
CA ILE A 153 12.97 9.96 -0.78
C ILE A 153 12.05 10.70 0.20
N ASP A 154 11.62 11.89 -0.19
CA ASP A 154 10.76 12.75 0.62
C ASP A 154 9.38 12.89 -0.02
N VAL A 155 8.35 12.77 0.80
CA VAL A 155 6.95 12.97 0.42
C VAL A 155 6.38 14.08 1.29
N ARG A 156 5.81 15.10 0.65
CA ARG A 156 5.04 16.15 1.33
C ARG A 156 3.62 16.15 0.81
N TRP A 157 2.67 16.19 1.73
CA TRP A 157 1.25 16.10 1.43
C TRP A 157 0.50 17.35 1.86
N GLN A 158 -0.39 17.81 0.98
CA GLN A 158 -1.48 18.73 1.24
C GLN A 158 -2.73 18.18 0.54
N PRO A 159 -3.96 18.56 0.97
CA PRO A 159 -5.18 18.01 0.38
C PRO A 159 -5.22 18.09 -1.14
N ASP A 160 -4.76 19.19 -1.73
CA ASP A 160 -4.78 19.49 -3.16
C ASP A 160 -3.44 19.25 -3.88
N ARG A 161 -2.38 18.91 -3.12
CA ARG A 161 -1.00 18.86 -3.61
C ARG A 161 -0.18 17.73 -3.00
N LEU A 162 0.51 16.97 -3.86
CA LEU A 162 1.55 16.03 -3.46
C LEU A 162 2.89 16.44 -4.06
N SER A 163 3.92 16.55 -3.24
CA SER A 163 5.29 16.74 -3.71
C SER A 163 6.15 15.54 -3.33
N ILE A 164 6.88 14.99 -4.30
CA ILE A 164 7.79 13.86 -4.12
C ILE A 164 9.17 14.30 -4.58
N THR A 165 10.18 14.13 -3.73
CA THR A 165 11.57 14.36 -4.06
C THR A 165 12.34 13.05 -3.96
N ILE A 166 13.02 12.66 -5.04
CA ILE A 166 13.99 11.57 -5.03
C ILE A 166 15.35 12.25 -5.12
N GLY A 167 16.03 12.37 -3.98
CA GLY A 167 17.26 13.15 -3.87
C GLY A 167 18.46 12.49 -4.51
N ALA A 168 19.56 13.23 -4.60
CA ALA A 168 20.85 12.66 -5.01
C ALA A 168 21.34 11.65 -3.97
N VAL A 169 22.04 10.62 -4.45
CA VAL A 169 22.64 9.61 -3.58
C VAL A 169 23.68 10.28 -2.67
N THR A 170 23.62 9.93 -1.39
CA THR A 170 24.61 10.31 -0.38
C THR A 170 25.47 9.10 -0.02
N GLY A 171 26.67 9.34 0.54
CA GLY A 171 27.65 8.29 0.82
C GLY A 171 28.45 7.86 -0.41
N ASP A 172 28.79 6.58 -0.49
CA ASP A 172 29.63 6.01 -1.54
C ASP A 172 28.84 5.73 -2.83
N ARG A 173 28.80 6.74 -3.71
CA ARG A 173 28.09 6.66 -4.99
C ARG A 173 28.65 5.59 -5.94
N SER A 174 29.86 5.09 -5.72
CA SER A 174 30.45 4.05 -6.58
C SER A 174 29.74 2.70 -6.46
N LEU A 175 28.97 2.51 -5.39
CA LEU A 175 28.14 1.32 -5.16
C LEU A 175 26.86 1.33 -6.03
N MET A 176 26.52 2.46 -6.65
CA MET A 176 25.30 2.63 -7.42
C MET A 176 25.55 2.40 -8.91
N PRO A 177 24.57 1.91 -9.68
CA PRO A 177 24.65 1.92 -11.13
C PRO A 177 24.85 3.34 -11.64
N ALA A 178 25.58 3.48 -12.75
CA ALA A 178 25.82 4.77 -13.39
C ALA A 178 24.52 5.50 -13.79
N SER A 179 23.47 4.74 -14.09
CA SER A 179 22.12 5.23 -14.34
C SER A 179 21.11 4.14 -13.94
N ARG A 180 19.95 4.54 -13.42
CA ARG A 180 18.81 3.65 -13.17
C ARG A 180 17.51 4.27 -13.67
N ALA A 181 16.52 3.45 -13.98
CA ALA A 181 15.16 3.92 -14.18
C ALA A 181 14.34 3.76 -12.89
N VAL A 182 13.60 4.82 -12.53
CA VAL A 182 12.67 4.81 -11.40
C VAL A 182 11.24 5.03 -11.91
N ARG A 183 10.30 4.20 -11.47
CA ARG A 183 8.87 4.46 -11.61
C ARG A 183 8.31 4.86 -10.27
N VAL A 184 7.43 5.84 -10.25
CA VAL A 184 6.70 6.24 -9.04
C VAL A 184 5.25 5.87 -9.25
N VAL A 185 4.69 5.08 -8.33
CA VAL A 185 3.27 4.68 -8.36
C VAL A 185 2.60 5.32 -7.16
N VAL A 186 1.76 6.32 -7.41
CA VAL A 186 0.98 7.01 -6.38
C VAL A 186 -0.40 6.37 -6.32
N HIS A 187 -0.74 5.76 -5.18
CA HIS A 187 -1.99 5.04 -4.96
C HIS A 187 -3.06 5.94 -4.36
N ALA A 188 -4.33 5.53 -4.49
CA ALA A 188 -5.47 6.17 -3.82
C ALA A 188 -5.56 7.68 -4.09
N VAL A 189 -5.29 8.09 -5.34
CA VAL A 189 -5.37 9.48 -5.79
C VAL A 189 -6.30 9.62 -6.98
N ALA A 190 -6.94 10.79 -7.11
CA ALA A 190 -7.60 11.20 -8.34
C ALA A 190 -6.57 11.55 -9.41
N MET A 191 -6.98 11.54 -10.67
CA MET A 191 -6.15 12.07 -11.74
C MET A 191 -5.86 13.55 -11.46
N PRO A 192 -4.58 13.95 -11.28
CA PRO A 192 -4.25 15.34 -11.02
C PRO A 192 -4.54 16.21 -12.24
N GLY A 193 -4.94 17.46 -11.99
CA GLY A 193 -5.12 18.46 -13.06
C GLY A 193 -3.78 18.92 -13.64
N GLN A 194 -2.70 18.83 -12.85
CA GLN A 194 -1.35 19.21 -13.27
C GLN A 194 -0.31 18.26 -12.69
N ILE A 195 0.65 17.89 -13.55
CA ILE A 195 1.81 17.07 -13.20
C ILE A 195 3.04 17.86 -13.63
N GLU A 196 3.82 18.30 -12.66
CA GLU A 196 5.11 18.95 -12.88
C GLU A 196 6.22 18.02 -12.43
N ALA A 197 7.29 17.96 -13.21
CA ALA A 197 8.51 17.32 -12.76
C ALA A 197 9.74 18.12 -13.20
N ALA A 198 10.81 18.02 -12.44
CA ALA A 198 12.10 18.57 -12.78
C ALA A 198 13.21 17.60 -12.37
N ILE A 199 14.26 17.53 -13.18
CA ILE A 199 15.51 16.86 -12.84
C ILE A 199 16.59 17.93 -12.70
N ASN A 200 17.23 18.02 -11.55
CA ASN A 200 18.24 19.05 -11.25
C ASN A 200 17.76 20.48 -11.56
N GLY A 201 16.48 20.77 -11.32
CA GLY A 201 15.84 22.07 -11.61
C GLY A 201 15.44 22.29 -13.07
N ALA A 202 15.82 21.40 -14.00
CA ALA A 202 15.36 21.45 -15.39
C ALA A 202 14.00 20.76 -15.52
N THR A 203 12.97 21.51 -15.93
CA THR A 203 11.61 20.97 -16.11
C THR A 203 11.59 19.85 -17.14
N MET A 204 10.91 18.76 -16.79
CA MET A 204 10.74 17.57 -17.62
C MET A 204 9.29 17.11 -17.59
N ARG A 205 8.81 16.54 -18.69
CA ARG A 205 7.48 15.94 -18.76
C ARG A 205 7.60 14.42 -18.67
N PRO A 206 7.29 13.79 -17.52
CA PRO A 206 7.36 12.35 -17.39
C PRO A 206 6.21 11.69 -18.16
N ALA A 207 6.42 10.45 -18.61
CA ALA A 207 5.31 9.60 -19.02
C ALA A 207 4.40 9.35 -17.79
N ALA A 208 3.09 9.39 -18.01
CA ALA A 208 2.09 9.23 -16.97
C ALA A 208 0.99 8.28 -17.46
N ALA A 209 0.60 7.34 -16.61
CA ALA A 209 -0.51 6.43 -16.84
C ALA A 209 -1.38 6.37 -15.57
N PHE A 210 -2.70 6.48 -15.72
CA PHE A 210 -3.64 6.41 -14.62
C PHE A 210 -4.57 5.22 -14.80
N GLU A 211 -4.53 4.28 -13.87
CA GLU A 211 -5.34 3.07 -13.92
C GLU A 211 -5.79 2.69 -12.51
N ALA A 212 -7.06 2.28 -12.37
CA ALA A 212 -7.61 1.75 -11.13
C ALA A 212 -7.33 2.58 -9.86
N GLY A 213 -7.28 3.92 -9.97
CA GLY A 213 -7.05 4.81 -8.82
C GLY A 213 -5.57 5.00 -8.45
N ALA A 214 -4.65 4.59 -9.32
CA ALA A 214 -3.21 4.81 -9.15
C ALA A 214 -2.61 5.53 -10.36
N LEU A 215 -1.74 6.51 -10.09
CA LEU A 215 -0.95 7.22 -11.07
C LEU A 215 0.47 6.64 -11.12
N THR A 216 0.88 6.12 -12.28
CA THR A 216 2.25 5.70 -12.52
C THR A 216 2.99 6.76 -13.33
N LEU A 217 4.15 7.20 -12.82
CA LEU A 217 5.05 8.13 -13.47
C LEU A 217 6.37 7.45 -13.85
N GLY A 218 6.89 7.81 -15.01
CA GLY A 218 8.18 7.35 -15.49
C GLY A 218 8.12 6.29 -16.59
N PRO A 219 9.28 5.69 -16.95
CA PRO A 219 10.52 5.69 -16.18
C PRO A 219 11.16 7.08 -16.08
N LEU A 220 11.65 7.41 -14.90
CA LEU A 220 12.45 8.58 -14.55
C LEU A 220 13.90 8.12 -14.50
N THR A 221 14.68 8.46 -15.53
CA THR A 221 16.10 8.10 -15.58
C THR A 221 16.89 9.04 -14.68
N MET A 222 17.79 8.50 -13.86
CA MET A 222 18.67 9.28 -12.99
C MET A 222 20.02 8.61 -12.76
N THR A 223 21.06 9.43 -12.65
CA THR A 223 22.39 9.07 -12.13
C THR A 223 22.43 9.26 -10.61
N PRO A 224 23.47 8.75 -9.91
CA PRO A 224 23.60 8.96 -8.47
C PRO A 224 23.74 10.43 -8.03
N ALA A 225 24.05 11.35 -8.95
CA ALA A 225 24.18 12.77 -8.66
C ALA A 225 22.89 13.57 -8.88
N ASP A 226 21.89 12.97 -9.54
CA ASP A 226 20.67 13.66 -9.92
C ASP A 226 19.65 13.70 -8.79
N GLU A 227 18.84 14.75 -8.79
CA GLU A 227 17.65 14.89 -7.97
C GLU A 227 16.43 15.04 -8.87
N TRP A 228 15.38 14.28 -8.57
CA TRP A 228 14.05 14.45 -9.16
C TRP A 228 13.10 15.13 -8.17
N GLN A 229 12.37 16.11 -8.66
CA GLN A 229 11.26 16.74 -7.96
C GLN A 229 10.00 16.56 -8.78
N ILE A 230 8.93 16.08 -8.16
CA ILE A 230 7.63 15.82 -8.79
C ILE A 230 6.57 16.53 -7.96
N THR A 231 5.70 17.29 -8.60
CA THR A 231 4.52 17.89 -7.97
C THR A 231 3.26 17.48 -8.73
N LEU A 232 2.30 16.93 -8.00
CA LEU A 232 0.94 16.67 -8.45
C LEU A 232 0.01 17.70 -7.81
N GLN A 233 -0.83 18.34 -8.62
CA GLN A 233 -1.76 19.36 -8.16
C GLN A 233 -3.15 19.12 -8.76
N THR A 234 -4.18 19.38 -7.95
CA THR A 234 -5.57 19.44 -8.41
C THR A 234 -6.28 20.64 -7.78
N ALA A 235 -7.49 20.96 -8.26
CA ALA A 235 -8.29 22.07 -7.71
C ALA A 235 -9.05 21.67 -6.43
N GLY A 236 -9.29 20.37 -6.23
CA GLY A 236 -9.96 19.81 -5.06
C GLY A 236 -9.02 18.99 -4.19
N THR A 237 -9.50 17.87 -3.66
CA THR A 237 -8.66 16.92 -2.93
C THR A 237 -8.04 15.91 -3.90
N LEU A 238 -6.73 15.70 -3.79
CA LEU A 238 -5.97 14.73 -4.57
C LEU A 238 -6.20 13.31 -4.08
N ALA A 239 -6.35 13.09 -2.76
CA ALA A 239 -6.71 11.78 -2.22
C ALA A 239 -8.09 11.36 -2.73
N ALA A 240 -8.18 10.14 -3.27
CA ALA A 240 -9.41 9.55 -3.75
C ALA A 240 -9.47 8.09 -3.33
N ALA A 241 -10.37 7.79 -2.39
CA ALA A 241 -10.64 6.41 -2.00
C ALA A 241 -11.41 5.71 -3.14
N LYS A 242 -10.84 4.63 -3.67
CA LYS A 242 -11.55 3.78 -4.62
C LYS A 242 -12.59 2.93 -3.88
N ASP A 243 -13.86 3.04 -4.27
CA ASP A 243 -14.89 2.08 -3.84
C ASP A 243 -14.63 0.71 -4.49
N ASN A 244 -14.03 -0.19 -3.74
CA ASN A 244 -13.71 -1.55 -4.18
C ASN A 244 -14.75 -2.58 -3.75
N ARG A 245 -15.90 -2.16 -3.20
CA ARG A 245 -16.89 -3.08 -2.61
C ARG A 245 -17.52 -4.00 -3.65
N ALA A 246 -17.92 -3.44 -4.80
CA ALA A 246 -18.46 -4.22 -5.92
C ALA A 246 -17.46 -5.26 -6.46
N GLU A 247 -16.22 -4.82 -6.69
CA GLU A 247 -15.13 -5.67 -7.18
C GLU A 247 -14.81 -6.80 -6.18
N THR A 248 -14.79 -6.48 -4.89
CA THR A 248 -14.59 -7.44 -3.80
C THR A 248 -15.73 -8.46 -3.75
N CYS A 249 -16.98 -8.03 -3.86
CA CYS A 249 -18.13 -8.94 -3.93
C CYS A 249 -18.02 -9.90 -5.11
N ARG A 250 -17.69 -9.39 -6.31
CA ARG A 250 -17.47 -10.22 -7.50
C ARG A 250 -16.36 -11.24 -7.29
N ARG A 251 -15.25 -10.84 -6.68
CA ARG A 251 -14.15 -11.76 -6.32
C ARG A 251 -14.62 -12.87 -5.39
N TYR A 252 -15.40 -12.53 -4.37
CA TYR A 252 -15.96 -13.51 -3.43
C TYR A 252 -16.95 -14.46 -4.13
N LEU A 253 -17.88 -13.95 -4.93
CA LEU A 253 -18.86 -14.75 -5.67
C LEU A 253 -18.21 -15.78 -6.61
N ARG A 254 -17.09 -15.44 -7.26
CA ARG A 254 -16.33 -16.40 -8.09
C ARG A 254 -15.87 -17.62 -7.28
N LEU A 255 -15.51 -17.42 -6.01
CA LEU A 255 -14.98 -18.46 -5.13
C LEU A 255 -16.06 -19.24 -4.39
N PHE A 256 -17.20 -18.62 -4.08
CA PHE A 256 -18.27 -19.25 -3.31
C PHE A 256 -18.76 -20.54 -3.94
N ARG A 257 -19.06 -21.54 -3.11
CA ARG A 257 -19.84 -22.71 -3.48
C ARG A 257 -21.33 -22.32 -3.46
N LEU A 258 -21.77 -21.74 -4.56
CA LEU A 258 -23.11 -21.23 -4.78
C LEU A 258 -23.53 -21.52 -6.24
N GLU A 259 -24.82 -21.76 -6.48
CA GLU A 259 -25.35 -21.98 -7.83
C GLU A 259 -25.05 -20.79 -8.76
N SER A 260 -24.71 -21.07 -10.02
CA SER A 260 -24.32 -20.04 -10.99
C SER A 260 -25.40 -18.97 -11.18
N ASP A 261 -26.67 -19.38 -11.25
CA ASP A 261 -27.80 -18.45 -11.42
C ASP A 261 -27.95 -17.51 -10.23
N ARG A 262 -27.67 -18.00 -9.01
CA ARG A 262 -27.70 -17.17 -7.80
C ARG A 262 -26.53 -16.20 -7.77
N LYS A 263 -25.33 -16.63 -8.15
CA LYS A 263 -24.18 -15.71 -8.30
C LYS A 263 -24.47 -14.61 -9.30
N ALA A 264 -25.05 -14.96 -10.45
CA ALA A 264 -25.43 -14.01 -11.48
C ALA A 264 -26.57 -13.07 -11.04
N ALA A 265 -27.52 -13.53 -10.23
CA ALA A 265 -28.54 -12.68 -9.62
C ALA A 265 -27.91 -11.65 -8.67
N ILE A 266 -27.03 -12.09 -7.76
CA ILE A 266 -26.35 -11.19 -6.82
C ILE A 266 -25.48 -10.17 -7.58
N ASP A 267 -24.70 -10.61 -8.58
CA ASP A 267 -23.82 -9.72 -9.37
C ASP A 267 -24.62 -8.63 -10.12
N ARG A 268 -25.77 -9.00 -10.69
CA ARG A 268 -26.68 -8.09 -11.38
C ARG A 268 -27.30 -7.06 -10.43
N ASP A 269 -27.57 -7.47 -9.20
CA ASP A 269 -28.21 -6.64 -8.18
C ASP A 269 -27.18 -5.90 -7.30
N LEU A 270 -25.88 -5.95 -7.61
CA LEU A 270 -24.83 -5.40 -6.74
C LEU A 270 -25.04 -3.92 -6.40
N ASP A 271 -25.45 -3.09 -7.36
CA ASP A 271 -25.68 -1.67 -7.09
C ASP A 271 -26.82 -1.46 -6.07
N LEU A 272 -27.87 -2.28 -6.16
CA LEU A 272 -28.97 -2.28 -5.19
C LEU A 272 -28.52 -2.79 -3.82
N ILE A 273 -27.66 -3.83 -3.80
CA ILE A 273 -27.11 -4.41 -2.59
C ILE A 273 -26.13 -3.45 -1.90
N LEU A 274 -25.35 -2.68 -2.66
CA LEU A 274 -24.43 -1.68 -2.12
C LEU A 274 -25.18 -0.48 -1.52
N ALA A 275 -26.33 -0.13 -2.09
CA ALA A 275 -27.24 0.88 -1.53
C ALA A 275 -28.00 0.35 -0.30
N ASP A 276 -28.35 -0.94 -0.28
CA ASP A 276 -29.06 -1.59 0.82
C ASP A 276 -28.53 -3.02 1.08
N PRO A 277 -27.53 -3.15 1.98
CA PRO A 277 -26.93 -4.44 2.33
C PRO A 277 -27.90 -5.48 2.89
N ALA A 278 -29.08 -5.07 3.38
CA ALA A 278 -30.07 -6.00 3.92
C ALA A 278 -30.61 -6.95 2.83
N ARG A 279 -30.58 -6.53 1.55
CA ARG A 279 -30.99 -7.32 0.39
C ARG A 279 -30.26 -8.65 0.26
N LEU A 280 -29.03 -8.77 0.78
CA LEU A 280 -28.30 -10.03 0.78
C LEU A 280 -29.09 -11.19 1.44
N GLY A 281 -30.00 -10.88 2.37
CA GLY A 281 -30.84 -11.88 3.04
C GLY A 281 -31.79 -12.65 2.10
N SER A 282 -32.16 -12.10 0.93
CA SER A 282 -33.11 -12.75 0.02
C SER A 282 -32.51 -13.83 -0.88
N TYR A 283 -31.19 -13.97 -0.92
CA TYR A 283 -30.50 -14.88 -1.87
C TYR A 283 -30.24 -16.30 -1.33
N GLY A 284 -30.74 -16.62 -0.13
CA GLY A 284 -30.58 -17.95 0.47
C GLY A 284 -29.12 -18.35 0.68
N LEU A 285 -28.31 -17.39 1.14
CA LEU A 285 -26.90 -17.57 1.44
C LEU A 285 -26.70 -18.30 2.77
N THR A 286 -25.59 -19.04 2.90
CA THR A 286 -25.15 -19.52 4.22
C THR A 286 -24.71 -18.34 5.10
N ASP A 287 -24.67 -18.52 6.41
CA ASP A 287 -24.19 -17.48 7.34
C ASP A 287 -22.76 -17.00 6.99
N ALA A 288 -21.88 -17.91 6.58
CA ALA A 288 -20.52 -17.56 6.19
C ALA A 288 -20.46 -16.75 4.88
N GLN A 289 -21.28 -17.10 3.88
CA GLN A 289 -21.39 -16.34 2.63
C GLN A 289 -21.99 -14.95 2.86
N LEU A 290 -23.02 -14.88 3.71
CA LEU A 290 -23.66 -13.64 4.11
C LEU A 290 -22.70 -12.74 4.88
N ALA A 291 -21.93 -13.29 5.83
CA ALA A 291 -20.94 -12.53 6.60
C ALA A 291 -19.83 -11.96 5.70
N ALA A 292 -19.29 -12.75 4.78
CA ALA A 292 -18.25 -12.30 3.86
C ALA A 292 -18.75 -11.19 2.90
N LEU A 293 -19.97 -11.34 2.35
CA LEU A 293 -20.55 -10.29 1.50
C LEU A 293 -20.93 -9.04 2.30
N ARG A 294 -21.51 -9.17 3.50
CA ARG A 294 -21.80 -8.04 4.40
C ARG A 294 -20.54 -7.27 4.76
N CYS A 295 -19.46 -7.98 5.05
CA CYS A 295 -18.15 -7.38 5.26
C CYS A 295 -17.69 -6.58 4.03
N ALA A 296 -17.82 -7.13 2.82
CA ALA A 296 -17.44 -6.43 1.59
C ALA A 296 -18.29 -5.17 1.32
N VAL A 297 -19.61 -5.23 1.52
CA VAL A 297 -20.51 -4.10 1.21
C VAL A 297 -20.56 -3.04 2.32
N GLY A 298 -20.27 -3.45 3.56
CA GLY A 298 -20.32 -2.62 4.76
C GLY A 298 -19.03 -1.85 5.04
N ARG A 299 -17.98 -2.00 4.23
CA ARG A 299 -16.76 -1.18 4.34
C ARG A 299 -17.15 0.28 4.15
N GLN A 300 -17.08 1.07 5.21
CA GLN A 300 -17.40 2.49 5.14
C GLN A 300 -16.33 3.20 4.30
N LEU A 301 -16.77 3.89 3.26
CA LEU A 301 -15.96 4.87 2.55
C LEU A 301 -16.15 6.21 3.24
N ASN A 302 -15.22 6.58 4.11
CA ASN A 302 -15.15 7.96 4.56
C ASN A 302 -14.32 8.73 3.54
N VAL A 303 -15.04 9.29 2.55
CA VAL A 303 -14.56 10.42 1.76
C VAL A 303 -14.86 11.67 2.57
N GLY A 304 -13.82 12.27 3.14
CA GLY A 304 -13.79 13.54 3.88
C GLY A 304 -15.13 14.18 4.22
N GLN A 305 -15.65 13.90 5.41
CA GLN A 305 -16.39 14.92 6.16
C GLN A 305 -15.47 15.46 7.25
N LYS A 306 -14.86 16.61 6.96
CA LYS A 306 -14.49 17.62 7.94
C LYS A 306 -15.33 18.85 7.65
#